data_AF-A0A9D8WV69-F1
#
_entry.id   AF-A0A9D8WV69-F1
#
_cell.length_a   1.000
_cell.length_b   1.000
_cell.length_c   1.000
_cell.angle_alpha   90.00
_cell.angle_beta   90.00
_cell.angle_gamma   90.00
#
_symmetry.space_group_name_H-M   'P 1'
#
loop_
_entity.id
_entity.type
_entity.pdbx_description
1 polymer ?
#
loop_
_entity_poly.entity_id
_entity_poly.type
_entity_poly.pdbx_seq_one_letter_code
_entity_poly.pdbx_strand_id
1 'polypeptide(L)' 'MSEIQKQQVAKLIENREIARMGGGEKAIQKQHDKGKYTARERIQMLLDEGSFEEFDMFVTHRCYDFGMEKKHTFGDGVVT' A
#
# COMPACT_ATOMS: atom_id res chain seq x y z
N MET A 1 -2.51 23.38 15.85
CA MET A 1 -3.33 22.65 14.86
C MET A 1 -4.74 22.49 15.40
N SER A 2 -5.76 22.75 14.58
CA SER A 2 -7.16 22.53 14.95
C SER A 2 -7.45 21.05 15.17
N GLU A 3 -8.54 20.73 15.87
CA GLU A 3 -8.96 19.33 16.08
C GLU A 3 -9.23 18.62 14.76
N ILE A 4 -9.83 19.31 13.78
CA ILE A 4 -10.06 18.80 12.42
C ILE A 4 -8.73 18.42 11.76
N GLN A 5 -7.69 19.24 11.88
CA GLN A 5 -6.37 18.94 11.31
C GLN A 5 -5.77 17.68 11.95
N LYS A 6 -5.90 17.52 13.27
CA LYS A 6 -5.41 16.31 13.96
C LYS A 6 -6.11 15.05 13.48
N GLN A 7 -7.43 15.10 13.29
CA GLN A 7 -8.22 13.96 12.79
C GLN A 7 -7.83 13.59 11.34
N GLN A 8 -7.64 14.59 10.47
CA GLN A 8 -7.22 14.35 9.09
C GLN A 8 -5.83 13.72 9.00
N VAL A 9 -4.88 14.18 9.82
CA VAL A 9 -3.54 13.60 9.89
C VAL A 9 -3.60 12.16 10.40
N ALA A 10 -4.40 11.87 11.43
CA ALA A 10 -4.58 10.50 11.92
C ALA A 10 -5.14 9.57 10.84
N LYS A 11 -6.17 10.02 10.11
CA LYS A 11 -6.75 9.27 8.97
C LYS A 11 -5.72 9.03 7.85
N LEU A 12 -4.88 10.02 7.56
CA LEU A 12 -3.81 9.88 6.57
C LEU A 12 -2.81 8.79 6.99
N ILE A 13 -2.40 8.77 8.26
CA ILE A 13 -1.48 7.76 8.81
C ILE A 13 -2.12 6.37 8.74
N GLU A 14 -3.39 6.24 9.14
CA GLU A 14 -4.14 4.98 9.04
C GLU A 14 -4.19 4.46 7.60
N ASN A 15 -4.51 5.32 6.63
CA ASN A 15 -4.52 4.96 5.22
C ASN A 15 -3.15 4.49 4.72
N ARG A 16 -2.04 5.08 5.22
CA ARG A 16 -0.68 4.64 4.87
C ARG A 16 -0.40 3.22 5.36
N GLU A 17 -0.81 2.89 6.59
CA GLU A 17 -0.64 1.53 7.11
C GLU A 17 -1.47 0.52 6.31
N ILE A 18 -2.71 0.87 5.96
CA ILE A 18 -3.56 0.03 5.08
C ILE A 18 -2.89 -0.18 3.72
N ALA A 19 -2.34 0.86 3.09
CA ALA A 19 -1.68 0.76 1.79
C ALA A 19 -0.41 -0.10 1.85
N ARG A 20 0.36 -0.02 2.94
CA ARG A 20 1.56 -0.83 3.15
C ARG A 20 1.26 -2.32 3.28
N MET A 21 0.10 -2.68 3.84
CA MET A 21 -0.34 -4.06 3.94
C MET A 21 -0.71 -4.69 2.59
N GLY A 22 -0.97 -3.88 1.55
CA GLY A 22 -1.24 -4.34 0.19
C GLY A 22 -2.36 -5.39 0.13
N GLY A 23 -2.01 -6.61 -0.29
CA GLY A 23 -2.96 -7.74 -0.36
C GLY A 23 -3.37 -8.34 1.02
N GLY A 24 -2.89 -7.77 2.12
CA GLY A 24 -3.12 -8.23 3.49
C GLY A 24 -2.16 -9.35 3.93
N GLU A 25 -2.19 -9.67 5.23
CA GLU A 25 -1.30 -10.64 5.88
C GLU A 25 -1.25 -12.00 5.17
N LYS A 26 -2.40 -12.51 4.74
CA LYS A 26 -2.48 -13.79 4.02
C LYS A 26 -1.71 -13.78 2.69
N ALA A 27 -1.73 -12.66 1.97
CA ALA A 27 -1.01 -12.53 0.70
C ALA A 27 0.49 -12.36 0.93
N ILE A 28 0.88 -11.64 1.97
CA ILE A 28 2.28 -11.47 2.41
C ILE A 28 2.87 -12.84 2.78
N GLN A 29 2.20 -13.57 3.68
CA GLN A 29 2.63 -14.89 4.11
C GLN A 29 2.78 -15.84 2.92
N LYS A 30 1.82 -15.84 1.98
CA LYS A 30 1.89 -16.65 0.76
C LYS A 30 3.09 -16.32 -0.14
N GLN A 31 3.61 -15.09 -0.13
CA GLN A 31 4.85 -14.77 -0.83
C GLN A 31 6.06 -15.31 -0.08
N HIS A 32 6.12 -15.11 1.23
CA HIS A 32 7.21 -15.59 2.07
C HIS A 32 7.32 -17.12 2.08
N ASP A 33 6.19 -17.83 2.12
CA ASP A 33 6.12 -19.29 2.02
C ASP A 33 6.70 -19.82 0.70
N LYS A 34 6.71 -18.99 -0.34
CA LYS A 34 7.32 -19.30 -1.65
C LYS A 34 8.80 -18.89 -1.73
N GLY A 35 9.39 -18.43 -0.63
CA GLY A 35 10.75 -17.89 -0.61
C GLY A 35 10.88 -16.56 -1.36
N LYS A 36 9.78 -15.79 -1.49
CA LYS A 36 9.76 -14.52 -2.20
C LYS A 36 9.51 -13.36 -1.25
N TYR A 37 10.20 -12.25 -1.50
CA TYR A 37 9.94 -10.97 -0.85
C TYR A 37 8.70 -10.27 -1.46
N THR A 38 8.04 -9.45 -0.66
CA THR A 38 6.99 -8.51 -1.11
C THR A 38 7.57 -7.41 -2.00
N ALA A 39 6.70 -6.62 -2.65
CA ALA A 39 7.16 -5.52 -3.51
C ALA A 39 8.00 -4.49 -2.73
N ARG A 40 7.52 -4.09 -1.53
CA ARG A 40 8.20 -3.09 -0.70
C ARG A 40 9.50 -3.60 -0.08
N GLU A 41 9.53 -4.87 0.33
CA GLU A 41 10.76 -5.51 0.80
C GLU A 41 11.84 -5.49 -0.29
N ARG A 42 11.49 -5.76 -1.55
CA ARG A 42 12.45 -5.72 -2.67
C ARG A 42 13.01 -4.32 -2.89
N ILE A 43 12.15 -3.29 -2.81
CA ILE A 43 12.58 -1.89 -2.95
C ILE A 43 13.54 -1.52 -1.83
N GLN A 44 13.21 -1.88 -0.58
CA GLN A 44 14.05 -1.61 0.58
C GLN A 44 15.40 -2.35 0.53
N MET A 45 15.46 -3.53 -0.09
CA MET A 45 16.72 -4.26 -0.30
C MET A 45 17.59 -3.66 -1.42
N LEU A 46 16.98 -2.97 -2.38
CA LEU A 46 17.67 -2.45 -3.56
C LEU A 46 18.20 -1.03 -3.36
N LEU A 47 17.42 -0.19 -2.68
CA LEU A 47 17.72 1.22 -2.49
C LEU A 47 18.42 1.47 -1.16
N ASP A 48 19.10 2.62 -1.07
CA ASP A 48 19.70 3.07 0.18
C ASP A 48 18.60 3.27 1.25
N GLU A 49 18.92 2.93 2.49
CA GLU A 49 17.97 2.99 3.59
C GLU A 49 17.37 4.40 3.74
N GLY A 50 16.03 4.48 3.76
CA GLY A 50 15.31 5.75 3.89
C GLY A 50 15.28 6.63 2.64
N SER A 51 15.84 6.18 1.50
CA SER A 51 15.88 6.99 0.27
C SER A 51 14.62 6.87 -0.60
N PHE A 52 13.77 5.86 -0.39
CA PHE A 52 12.61 5.62 -1.22
C PHE A 52 11.47 6.60 -0.92
N GLU A 53 11.12 7.43 -1.90
CA GLU A 53 9.98 8.33 -1.87
C GLU A 53 8.90 7.79 -2.81
N GLU A 54 7.79 7.35 -2.24
CA GLU A 54 6.72 6.68 -2.99
C GLU A 54 5.72 7.67 -3.61
N PHE A 55 5.41 7.45 -4.88
CA PHE A 55 4.35 8.15 -5.58
C PHE A 55 3.07 7.32 -5.64
N ASP A 56 1.92 8.01 -5.73
CA ASP A 56 0.63 7.39 -6.03
C ASP A 56 0.14 6.27 -5.08
N MET A 57 0.67 6.22 -3.85
CA MET A 57 0.31 5.22 -2.82
C MET A 57 -1.20 5.00 -2.66
N PHE A 58 -2.02 6.06 -2.77
CA PHE A 58 -3.47 5.98 -2.55
C PHE A 58 -4.29 5.80 -3.83
N VAL A 59 -3.65 5.66 -4.99
CA VAL A 59 -4.36 5.41 -6.24
C VAL A 59 -5.06 4.06 -6.18
N THR A 60 -6.24 4.00 -6.81
CA THR A 60 -7.01 2.78 -7.00
C THR A 60 -7.50 2.75 -8.45
N HIS A 61 -7.74 1.55 -8.98
CA HIS A 61 -8.36 1.40 -10.29
C HIS A 61 -9.74 2.07 -10.36
N ARG A 62 -10.18 2.39 -11.58
CA ARG A 62 -11.50 2.97 -11.89
C ARG A 62 -12.37 2.02 -12.72
N CYS A 63 -12.07 0.72 -12.67
CA CYS A 63 -12.77 -0.30 -13.42
C CYS A 63 -14.07 -0.71 -12.71
N TYR A 64 -15.15 -0.85 -13.47
CA TYR A 64 -16.47 -1.30 -12.99
C TYR A 64 -16.89 -2.63 -13.63
N ASP A 65 -16.07 -3.18 -14.52
CA ASP A 65 -16.38 -4.44 -15.18
C ASP A 65 -16.18 -5.62 -14.22
N PHE A 66 -16.96 -6.68 -14.40
CA PHE A 66 -16.79 -7.96 -13.72
C PHE A 66 -16.77 -7.91 -12.17
N GLY A 67 -17.42 -6.92 -11.56
CA GLY A 67 -17.50 -6.81 -10.09
C GLY A 67 -16.29 -6.13 -9.45
N MET A 68 -15.42 -5.50 -10.25
CA MET A 68 -14.22 -4.81 -9.77
C MET A 68 -14.52 -3.62 -8.86
N GLU A 69 -15.70 -3.01 -8.96
CA GLU A 69 -16.17 -1.91 -8.09
C GLU A 69 -16.26 -2.30 -6.61
N LYS A 70 -16.35 -3.61 -6.32
CA LYS A 70 -16.44 -4.13 -4.94
C LYS A 70 -15.09 -4.21 -4.25
N LYS A 71 -13.99 -4.10 -5.01
CA LYS A 71 -12.64 -4.32 -4.48
C LYS A 71 -11.70 -3.23 -4.96
N HIS A 72 -11.37 -2.33 -4.04
CA HIS A 72 -10.31 -1.35 -4.22
C HIS A 72 -9.13 -1.69 -3.33
N THR A 73 -7.93 -1.55 -3.87
CA THR A 73 -6.68 -1.73 -3.13
C THR A 73 -5.77 -0.57 -3.50
N PHE A 74 -5.19 0.06 -2.49
CA PHE A 74 -4.25 1.17 -2.67
C PHE A 74 -3.00 0.72 -3.45
N GLY A 75 -2.50 1.60 -4.32
CA GLY A 75 -1.38 1.37 -5.23
C GLY A 75 -1.72 0.53 -6.47
N ASP A 76 -2.95 0.02 -6.58
CA ASP A 76 -3.42 -0.81 -7.70
C ASP A 76 -2.47 -1.98 -8.09
N GLY A 77 -1.78 -2.54 -7.09
CA GLY A 77 -0.87 -3.67 -7.27
C GLY A 77 0.57 -3.31 -7.64
N VAL A 78 0.92 -2.03 -7.73
CA VAL A 78 2.29 -1.55 -8.02
C VAL A 78 2.75 -0.56 -6.95
N VAL A 79 4.05 -0.51 -6.70
CA VAL A 79 4.71 0.50 -5.86
C VAL A 79 5.74 1.21 -6.75
N THR A 80 5.67 2.54 -6.84
CA THR A 80 6.51 3.38 -7.72
C THR A 80 7.23 4.47 -6.96
#